data_AF-A0AAP5I964-F1
#
_entry.id   AF-A0AAP5I964-F1
#
_cell.length_a   1.000
_cell.length_b   1.000
_cell.length_c   1.000
_cell.angle_alpha   90.00
_cell.angle_beta   90.00
_cell.angle_gamma   90.00
#
_symmetry.space_group_name_H-M   'P 1'
#
loop_
_entity.id
_entity.type
_entity.pdbx_description
1 polymer ?
#
loop_
_entity_poly.entity_id
_entity_poly.type
_entity_poly.pdbx_seq_one_letter_code
_entity_poly.pdbx_strand_id
1 'polypeptide(L)'
;MSEEKSPQSFTISGGQLSNAQIAGQAGRDLKATQNQHLNQAESEKLLTQEDLVQLISQIEELFGISGLPETQIKKSLKHIESAKEEVQEKEPDKDFVAKNLQKAMKALKDTNETVEAGTNLWEKVQPIITKLLPWLGVAANFFS
;
A
#
# COMPACT_ATOMS: atom_id res chain seq x y z
N MET A 1 71.26 -7.40 -10.47
CA MET A 1 70.35 -8.54 -10.23
C MET A 1 69.03 -7.93 -9.80
N SER A 2 68.12 -7.49 -10.67
CA SER A 2 67.61 -7.99 -11.96
C SER A 2 66.94 -9.36 -11.86
N GLU A 3 65.64 -9.33 -11.62
CA GLU A 3 64.56 -10.28 -11.98
C GLU A 3 63.27 -9.47 -11.68
N GLU A 4 62.52 -8.87 -12.59
CA GLU A 4 61.96 -9.27 -13.90
C GLU A 4 61.12 -10.55 -13.82
N LYS A 5 59.80 -10.44 -13.61
CA LYS A 5 58.84 -10.59 -14.73
C LYS A 5 57.37 -10.40 -14.34
N SER A 6 56.70 -9.88 -15.36
CA SER A 6 55.30 -9.53 -15.55
C SER A 6 54.34 -10.75 -15.54
N PRO A 7 53.01 -10.54 -15.65
CA PRO A 7 51.96 -11.35 -15.07
C PRO A 7 51.52 -12.51 -15.96
N GLN A 8 50.90 -13.54 -15.36
CA GLN A 8 50.10 -14.51 -16.09
C GLN A 8 48.70 -14.61 -15.48
N SER A 9 47.78 -14.00 -16.21
CA SER A 9 46.33 -14.10 -16.07
C SER A 9 45.85 -15.53 -16.31
N PHE A 10 44.86 -15.98 -15.53
CA PHE A 10 43.99 -17.10 -15.92
C PHE A 10 42.55 -16.61 -16.03
N THR A 11 41.93 -16.93 -17.15
CA THR A 11 40.61 -16.47 -17.63
C THR A 11 39.56 -17.58 -17.48
N ILE A 12 38.47 -17.24 -16.78
CA ILE A 12 37.02 -17.51 -17.00
C ILE A 12 36.53 -18.88 -17.53
N SER A 13 35.57 -19.44 -16.79
CA SER A 13 34.41 -20.20 -17.30
C SER A 13 33.31 -20.12 -16.23
N GLY A 14 32.13 -19.54 -16.40
CA GLY A 14 31.52 -18.75 -17.45
C GLY A 14 30.25 -18.09 -16.87
N GLY A 15 29.75 -17.02 -17.51
CA GLY A 15 28.42 -16.47 -17.25
C GLY A 15 28.39 -15.06 -16.62
N GLN A 16 28.47 -14.03 -17.48
CA GLN A 16 28.17 -12.60 -17.31
C GLN A 16 28.01 -12.03 -15.89
N LEU A 17 29.11 -11.48 -15.36
CA LEU A 17 29.08 -10.32 -14.46
C LEU A 17 29.20 -9.07 -15.33
N SER A 18 28.07 -8.44 -15.65
CA SER A 18 28.05 -7.10 -16.22
C SER A 18 28.25 -6.06 -15.13
N ASN A 19 29.11 -5.07 -15.44
CA ASN A 19 29.45 -3.87 -14.69
C ASN A 19 30.51 -3.96 -13.58
N ALA A 20 31.75 -4.24 -14.00
CA ALA A 20 32.86 -3.44 -13.50
C ALA A 20 33.14 -2.28 -14.48
N GLN A 21 32.71 -1.07 -14.12
CA GLN A 21 33.45 0.13 -14.49
C GLN A 21 34.14 0.63 -13.22
N ILE A 22 35.39 0.24 -13.08
CA ILE A 22 36.36 0.89 -12.21
C ILE A 22 36.77 2.17 -12.93
N ALA A 23 36.36 3.34 -12.43
CA ALA A 23 36.96 4.60 -12.84
C ALA A 23 36.85 5.63 -11.70
N GLY A 24 37.89 5.66 -10.87
CA GLY A 24 38.42 6.84 -10.19
C GLY A 24 37.49 7.66 -9.31
N GLN A 25 37.66 7.56 -8.00
CA GLN A 25 37.67 8.75 -7.14
C GLN A 25 38.38 8.45 -5.82
N ALA A 26 39.49 9.16 -5.60
CA ALA A 26 40.07 9.35 -4.29
C ALA A 26 39.10 10.17 -3.44
N GLY A 27 38.86 9.75 -2.19
CA GLY A 27 38.22 10.61 -1.21
C GLY A 27 37.06 9.95 -0.47
N ARG A 28 37.29 9.71 0.82
CA ARG A 28 36.37 9.73 1.96
C ARG A 28 34.85 9.71 1.68
N ASP A 29 34.19 8.79 2.39
CA ASP A 29 32.77 8.86 2.76
C ASP A 29 31.77 8.91 1.62
N LEU A 30 31.69 7.82 0.86
CA LEU A 30 30.45 7.44 0.19
C LEU A 30 29.80 6.33 1.02
N LYS A 31 28.95 6.75 1.97
CA LYS A 31 27.84 5.90 2.45
C LYS A 31 26.98 5.59 1.24
N ALA A 32 27.29 4.48 0.57
CA ALA A 32 26.40 3.85 -0.38
C ALA A 32 25.19 3.34 0.41
N THR A 33 24.18 4.21 0.57
CA THR A 33 22.82 3.79 0.85
C THR A 33 22.42 2.87 -0.29
N GLN A 34 22.60 1.58 -0.07
CA GLN A 34 22.19 0.51 -0.97
C GLN A 34 20.65 0.48 -0.94
N ASN A 35 20.02 1.37 -1.70
CA ASN A 35 18.65 1.17 -2.15
C ASN A 35 18.69 -0.05 -3.08
N GLN A 36 18.51 -1.25 -2.50
CA GLN A 36 18.26 -2.48 -3.23
C GLN A 36 16.88 -2.38 -3.92
N HIS A 37 16.81 -1.65 -5.02
CA HIS A 37 15.87 -1.97 -6.08
C HIS A 37 16.50 -3.08 -6.92
N LEU A 38 16.30 -4.32 -6.46
CA LEU A 38 16.52 -5.53 -7.26
C LEU A 38 15.16 -6.11 -7.62
N ASN A 39 14.99 -6.31 -8.92
CA ASN A 39 13.80 -6.72 -9.65
C ASN A 39 13.21 -8.09 -9.23
N GLN A 40 11.91 -8.23 -9.54
CA GLN A 40 11.19 -9.47 -9.89
C GLN A 40 10.75 -10.41 -8.77
N ALA A 41 9.55 -10.12 -8.26
CA ALA A 41 8.40 -10.99 -8.53
C ALA A 41 7.20 -10.06 -8.81
N GLU A 42 6.14 -10.58 -9.39
CA GLU A 42 4.80 -9.98 -9.32
C GLU A 42 4.36 -10.04 -7.85
N SER A 43 5.08 -9.32 -7.00
CA SER A 43 4.84 -9.20 -5.58
C SER A 43 3.66 -8.27 -5.47
N GLU A 44 2.52 -8.79 -5.02
CA GLU A 44 1.43 -8.00 -4.48
C GLU A 44 2.04 -6.81 -3.76
N LYS A 45 1.86 -5.59 -4.31
CA LYS A 45 2.41 -4.38 -3.72
C LYS A 45 1.89 -4.34 -2.29
N LEU A 46 2.75 -4.65 -1.31
CA LEU A 46 2.38 -4.59 0.08
C LEU A 46 1.96 -3.15 0.36
N LEU A 47 0.72 -2.98 0.80
CA LEU A 47 0.18 -1.65 1.09
C LEU A 47 1.01 -1.02 2.19
N THR A 48 1.59 0.14 1.88
CA THR A 48 2.27 0.97 2.87
C THR A 48 1.24 1.67 3.77
N GLN A 49 1.67 2.18 4.92
CA GLN A 49 0.80 2.98 5.79
C GLN A 49 0.20 4.18 5.04
N GLU A 50 0.99 4.84 4.19
CA GLU A 50 0.54 5.95 3.34
C GLU A 50 -0.53 5.48 2.34
N ASP A 51 -0.32 4.33 1.67
CA ASP A 51 -1.32 3.75 0.77
C ASP A 51 -2.64 3.48 1.50
N LEU A 52 -2.59 2.94 2.73
CA LEU A 52 -3.78 2.65 3.54
C LEU A 52 -4.54 3.93 3.92
N VAL A 53 -3.82 4.94 4.43
CA VAL A 53 -4.41 6.25 4.76
C VAL A 53 -5.03 6.87 3.51
N GLN A 54 -4.36 6.80 2.36
CA GLN A 54 -4.87 7.36 1.12
C GLN A 54 -6.12 6.62 0.63
N LEU A 55 -6.17 5.29 0.75
CA LEU A 55 -7.35 4.50 0.39
C LEU A 55 -8.53 4.81 1.31
N ILE A 56 -8.33 4.90 2.63
CA ILE A 56 -9.38 5.27 3.58
C ILE A 56 -9.86 6.72 3.36
N SER A 57 -8.93 7.63 3.05
CA SER A 57 -9.28 9.04 2.74
C SER A 57 -10.11 9.18 1.47
N GLN A 58 -9.86 8.35 0.45
CA GLN A 58 -10.72 8.31 -0.74
C GLN A 58 -12.14 7.85 -0.41
N ILE A 59 -12.30 6.91 0.52
CA ILE A 59 -13.62 6.49 0.99
C ILE A 59 -14.30 7.67 1.70
N GLU A 60 -13.60 8.33 2.62
CA GLU A 60 -14.10 9.51 3.34
C GLU A 60 -14.60 10.61 2.38
N GLU A 61 -13.80 10.95 1.36
CA GLU A 61 -14.15 11.94 0.33
C GLU A 61 -15.41 11.52 -0.45
N LEU A 62 -15.49 10.26 -0.87
CA LEU A 62 -16.65 9.73 -1.59
C LEU A 62 -17.94 9.88 -0.77
N PHE A 63 -17.90 9.63 0.54
CA PHE A 63 -19.04 9.88 1.43
C PHE A 63 -19.37 11.37 1.52
N GLY A 64 -18.36 12.24 1.62
CA GLY A 64 -18.54 13.70 1.67
C GLY A 64 -19.19 14.30 0.43
N ILE A 65 -18.95 13.74 -0.76
CA ILE A 65 -19.53 14.22 -2.04
C ILE A 65 -20.74 13.42 -2.52
N SER A 66 -21.19 12.42 -1.75
CA SER A 66 -22.19 11.44 -2.19
C SER A 66 -23.60 12.00 -2.44
N GLY A 67 -23.89 13.21 -1.96
CA GLY A 67 -25.22 13.81 -2.03
C GLY A 67 -26.26 13.09 -1.16
N LEU A 68 -25.84 12.13 -0.32
CA LEU A 68 -26.71 11.46 0.64
C LEU A 68 -27.03 12.38 1.83
N PRO A 69 -28.19 12.21 2.49
CA PRO A 69 -28.55 12.94 3.70
C PRO A 69 -27.46 12.85 4.78
N GLU A 70 -27.10 14.00 5.36
CA GLU A 70 -26.04 14.09 6.38
C GLU A 70 -26.28 13.13 7.56
N THR A 71 -27.54 12.96 7.95
CA THR A 71 -27.95 12.04 9.03
C THR A 71 -27.66 10.57 8.72
N GLN A 72 -27.62 10.19 7.44
CA GLN A 72 -27.32 8.83 6.98
C GLN A 72 -25.81 8.60 6.90
N ILE A 73 -25.05 9.58 6.40
CA ILE A 73 -23.59 9.42 6.21
C ILE A 73 -22.75 9.71 7.46
N LYS A 74 -23.24 10.50 8.41
CA LYS A 74 -22.47 10.92 9.60
C LYS A 74 -21.97 9.74 10.44
N LYS A 75 -22.77 8.67 10.55
CA LYS A 75 -22.35 7.44 11.24
C LYS A 75 -21.24 6.72 10.49
N SER A 76 -21.35 6.62 9.16
CA SER A 76 -20.33 6.01 8.32
C SER A 76 -19.03 6.79 8.35
N LEU A 77 -19.09 8.12 8.23
CA LEU A 77 -17.93 9.01 8.30
C LEU A 77 -17.18 8.83 9.62
N LYS A 78 -17.88 8.81 10.76
CA LYS A 78 -17.24 8.56 12.06
C LYS A 78 -16.47 7.24 12.09
N HIS A 79 -17.02 6.18 11.53
CA HIS A 79 -16.32 4.89 11.46
C HIS A 79 -15.13 4.93 10.51
N ILE A 80 -15.24 5.63 9.37
CA ILE A 80 -14.15 5.81 8.41
C ILE A 80 -13.00 6.61 9.05
N GLU A 81 -13.32 7.70 9.76
CA GLU A 81 -12.36 8.52 10.50
C GLU A 81 -11.62 7.70 11.57
N SER A 82 -12.34 6.93 12.41
CA SER A 82 -11.69 6.07 13.40
C SER A 82 -10.80 4.99 12.76
N ALA A 83 -11.20 4.44 11.62
CA ALA A 83 -10.37 3.49 10.87
C ALA A 83 -9.09 4.14 10.33
N LYS A 84 -9.19 5.40 9.86
CA LYS A 84 -8.06 6.18 9.36
C LYS A 84 -7.07 6.51 10.47
N GLU A 85 -7.57 6.97 11.63
CA GLU A 85 -6.76 7.25 12.81
C GLU A 85 -5.99 6.00 13.26
N GLU A 86 -6.67 4.85 13.35
CA GLU A 86 -6.02 3.59 13.75
C GLU A 86 -4.92 3.15 12.78
N VAL A 87 -5.12 3.32 11.46
CA VAL A 87 -4.07 3.02 10.47
C VAL A 87 -2.84 3.91 10.64
N GLN A 88 -2.99 5.11 11.20
CA GLN A 88 -1.89 6.05 11.45
C GLN A 88 -1.09 5.71 12.72
N GLU A 89 -1.61 4.82 13.57
CA GLU A 89 -0.90 4.38 14.76
C GLU A 89 0.38 3.62 14.43
N LYS A 90 1.31 3.59 15.39
CA LYS A 90 2.58 2.87 15.24
C LYS A 90 2.37 1.36 15.10
N GLU A 91 1.36 0.83 15.78
CA GLU A 91 0.96 -0.58 15.75
C GLU A 91 -0.57 -0.64 15.49
N PRO A 92 -1.00 -0.54 14.22
CA PRO A 92 -2.43 -0.51 13.89
C PRO A 92 -3.15 -1.81 14.24
N ASP A 93 -4.31 -1.70 14.91
CA ASP A 93 -5.24 -2.80 15.11
C ASP A 93 -6.06 -3.05 13.82
N LYS A 94 -5.63 -4.03 13.04
CA LYS A 94 -6.29 -4.46 11.81
C LYS A 94 -7.74 -4.90 12.01
N ASP A 95 -8.05 -5.54 13.14
CA ASP A 95 -9.42 -5.98 13.44
C ASP A 95 -10.31 -4.77 13.75
N PHE A 96 -9.77 -3.77 14.44
CA PHE A 96 -10.47 -2.51 14.68
C PHE A 96 -10.75 -1.76 13.38
N VAL A 97 -9.75 -1.65 12.50
CA VAL A 97 -9.92 -1.02 11.17
C VAL A 97 -10.97 -1.78 10.37
N ALA A 98 -10.87 -3.11 10.30
CA ALA A 98 -11.83 -3.94 9.58
C ALA A 98 -13.26 -3.76 10.11
N LYS A 99 -13.46 -3.82 11.43
CA LYS A 99 -14.78 -3.65 12.05
C LYS A 99 -15.37 -2.27 11.80
N ASN A 100 -14.57 -1.22 11.82
CA ASN A 100 -15.05 0.14 11.56
C ASN A 100 -15.42 0.31 10.08
N LEU A 101 -14.56 -0.12 9.15
CA LEU A 101 -14.89 -0.08 7.72
C LEU A 101 -16.14 -0.93 7.41
N GLN A 102 -16.31 -2.09 8.05
CA GLN A 102 -17.50 -2.92 7.88
C GLN A 102 -18.78 -2.22 8.39
N LYS A 103 -18.71 -1.50 9.52
CA LYS A 103 -19.84 -0.71 10.02
C LYS A 103 -20.21 0.43 9.07
N ALA A 104 -19.20 1.11 8.50
CA ALA A 104 -19.43 2.15 7.49
C ALA A 104 -20.10 1.57 6.23
N MET A 105 -19.65 0.38 5.79
CA MET A 105 -20.22 -0.30 4.63
C MET A 105 -21.65 -0.79 4.89
N LYS A 106 -21.93 -1.29 6.10
CA LYS A 106 -23.28 -1.70 6.49
C LYS A 106 -24.25 -0.53 6.44
N ALA A 107 -23.89 0.60 7.04
CA ALA A 107 -24.72 1.81 7.02
C ALA A 107 -24.95 2.33 5.59
N LEU A 108 -23.96 2.20 4.71
CA LEU A 108 -24.12 2.51 3.29
C LEU A 108 -25.07 1.52 2.59
N LYS A 109 -24.90 0.20 2.80
CA LYS A 109 -25.78 -0.83 2.23
C LYS A 109 -27.24 -0.64 2.62
N ASP A 110 -27.49 -0.37 3.91
CA ASP A 110 -28.83 -0.06 4.43
C ASP A 110 -29.43 1.21 3.77
N THR A 111 -28.59 2.13 3.29
CA THR A 111 -29.00 3.34 2.56
C THR A 111 -29.23 3.07 1.06
N ASN A 112 -28.41 2.23 0.43
CA ASN A 112 -28.45 1.93 -1.01
C ASN A 112 -29.77 1.31 -1.46
N GLU A 113 -30.42 0.52 -0.61
CA GLU A 113 -31.69 -0.14 -0.92
C GLU A 113 -32.83 0.87 -1.21
N THR A 114 -32.63 2.15 -0.92
CA THR A 114 -33.67 3.19 -0.99
C THR A 114 -33.39 4.33 -1.97
N VAL A 115 -32.14 4.52 -2.41
CA VAL A 115 -31.73 5.70 -3.22
C VAL A 115 -30.62 5.39 -4.23
N GLU A 116 -30.79 5.90 -5.46
CA GLU A 116 -29.82 5.80 -6.56
C GLU A 116 -28.43 6.33 -6.18
N ALA A 117 -28.38 7.44 -5.43
CA ALA A 117 -27.13 8.01 -4.93
C ALA A 117 -26.34 7.04 -4.04
N GLY A 118 -27.02 6.20 -3.26
CA GLY A 118 -26.37 5.16 -2.45
C GLY A 118 -25.73 4.08 -3.33
N THR A 119 -26.47 3.59 -4.33
CA THR A 119 -25.95 2.59 -5.29
C THR A 119 -24.68 3.10 -5.98
N ASN A 120 -24.72 4.34 -6.50
CA ASN A 120 -23.56 4.96 -7.14
C ASN A 120 -22.36 5.15 -6.19
N LEU A 121 -22.61 5.44 -4.91
CA LEU A 121 -21.55 5.53 -3.90
C LEU A 121 -20.93 4.17 -3.63
N TRP A 122 -21.75 3.13 -3.48
CA TRP A 122 -21.29 1.77 -3.21
C TRP A 122 -20.40 1.21 -4.29
N GLU A 123 -20.77 1.39 -5.55
CA GLU A 123 -19.96 0.96 -6.71
C GLU A 123 -18.56 1.59 -6.71
N LYS A 124 -18.41 2.80 -6.16
CA LYS A 124 -17.12 3.50 -6.02
C LYS A 124 -16.32 3.06 -4.80
N VAL A 125 -16.99 2.79 -3.68
CA VAL A 125 -16.34 2.45 -2.41
C VAL A 125 -15.92 0.97 -2.35
N GLN A 126 -16.75 0.05 -2.84
CA GLN A 126 -16.47 -1.39 -2.84
C GLN A 126 -15.08 -1.77 -3.41
N PRO A 127 -14.64 -1.26 -4.58
CA PRO A 127 -13.31 -1.59 -5.09
C PRO A 127 -12.17 -1.04 -4.23
N ILE A 128 -12.37 0.06 -3.50
CA ILE A 128 -11.36 0.63 -2.60
C ILE A 128 -11.20 -0.25 -1.36
N ILE A 129 -12.32 -0.66 -0.75
CA ILE A 129 -12.31 -1.63 0.35
C ILE A 129 -11.67 -2.95 -0.08
N THR A 130 -11.98 -3.43 -1.29
CA THR A 130 -11.39 -4.67 -1.83
C THR A 130 -9.86 -4.61 -1.86
N LYS A 131 -9.28 -3.44 -2.18
CA LYS A 131 -7.83 -3.23 -2.12
C LYS A 131 -7.29 -3.32 -0.69
N LEU A 132 -8.06 -2.93 0.32
CA LEU A 132 -7.66 -2.98 1.73
C LEU A 132 -7.71 -4.40 2.34
N LEU A 133 -8.54 -5.31 1.79
CA LEU A 133 -8.76 -6.64 2.35
C LEU A 133 -7.49 -7.47 2.59
N PRO A 134 -6.49 -7.51 1.69
CA PRO A 134 -5.25 -8.26 1.92
C PRO A 134 -4.49 -7.77 3.16
N TRP A 135 -4.47 -6.45 3.40
CA TRP A 135 -3.82 -5.88 4.59
C TRP A 135 -4.60 -6.18 5.86
N LEU A 136 -5.93 -6.08 5.79
CA LEU A 136 -6.85 -6.36 6.90
C LEU A 136 -6.87 -7.84 7.31
N GLY A 137 -6.46 -8.75 6.42
CA GLY A 137 -6.51 -10.19 6.69
C GLY A 137 -7.93 -10.77 6.68
N VAL A 138 -8.90 -10.06 6.08
CA VAL A 138 -10.32 -10.43 6.05
C VAL A 138 -10.76 -10.64 4.60
N ALA A 139 -10.74 -11.89 4.11
CA ALA A 139 -10.91 -12.15 2.68
C ALA A 139 -12.28 -12.71 2.25
N ALA A 140 -13.08 -13.30 3.14
CA ALA A 140 -14.26 -14.07 2.70
C ALA A 140 -15.62 -13.40 2.96
N ASN A 141 -15.81 -12.68 4.07
CA ASN A 141 -17.15 -12.27 4.53
C ASN A 141 -17.26 -10.77 4.87
N PHE A 142 -16.35 -9.93 4.37
CA PHE A 142 -16.32 -8.52 4.76
C PHE A 142 -17.62 -7.76 4.38
N PHE A 143 -18.18 -8.08 3.23
CA PHE A 143 -19.40 -7.45 2.71
C PHE A 143 -20.69 -8.24 3.00
N SER A 144 -20.56 -9.37 3.70
CA SER A 144 -21.66 -10.29 4.01
C SER A 144 -22.57 -9.74 5.12
#